data_AF-A0A9P1D133-F1
#
_entry.id   AF-A0A9P1D133-F1
#
_cell.length_a   1.000
_cell.length_b   1.000
_cell.length_c   1.000
_cell.angle_alpha   90.00
_cell.angle_beta   90.00
_cell.angle_gamma   90.00
#
_symmetry.space_group_name_H-M   'P 1'
#
loop_
_entity.id
_entity.type
_entity.pdbx_description
1 polymer ?
#
loop_
_entity_poly.entity_id
_entity_poly.type
_entity_poly.pdbx_seq_one_letter_code
_entity_poly.pdbx_strand_id
1 'polypeptide(L)'
;MISAPFATRPPCASRTTVAPKWHVPHRERFGMVPQVGAITGFGITFWGSARFSRKRAKKCGQCAGATNTGFFVEWAKWFEEDIVEKMDLHEELPAPTFAQRTTANPFATVEEASITSRVWIAKGGGPIRRARSVIVNAGIKVQAYNVVVYPSYDRGLQPAIGIDLLSFSSHKQLLFGVDWAPMLPGDEYAEAKIAPFLSSLLDEFDHLRMTPSGKVYGEDPEFFSPYMFFSRPRDKEALQPGSELWKVSSQ
;
A
#
# COMPACT_ATOMS: atom_id res chain seq x y z
N MET A 1 81.22 -35.58 18.30
CA MET A 1 80.77 -35.95 19.67
C MET A 1 80.03 -34.74 20.24
N ILE A 2 78.81 -34.74 20.77
CA ILE A 2 77.74 -35.74 21.00
C ILE A 2 76.43 -34.93 21.04
N SER A 3 75.41 -35.50 20.37
CA SER A 3 73.95 -35.43 20.50
C SER A 3 73.21 -34.38 21.34
N ALA A 4 72.11 -33.89 20.72
CA ALA A 4 70.87 -33.46 21.36
C ALA A 4 70.18 -34.59 22.14
N PRO A 5 69.19 -34.31 23.02
CA PRO A 5 67.82 -34.61 22.61
C PRO A 5 66.67 -33.77 23.21
N PHE A 6 65.58 -33.78 22.44
CA PHE A 6 64.15 -33.91 22.75
C PHE A 6 63.36 -32.90 23.59
N ALA A 7 62.31 -32.43 22.90
CA ALA A 7 61.16 -31.68 23.36
C ALA A 7 60.17 -32.52 24.19
N THR A 8 59.54 -31.86 25.16
CA THR A 8 58.34 -32.34 25.86
C THR A 8 57.18 -31.36 25.63
N ARG A 9 56.05 -31.88 25.14
CA ARG A 9 54.78 -31.16 25.03
C ARG A 9 54.06 -31.11 26.38
N PRO A 10 53.36 -30.03 26.73
CA PRO A 10 52.35 -30.06 27.79
C PRO A 10 50.93 -30.37 27.24
N PRO A 11 50.00 -30.79 28.12
CA PRO A 11 48.82 -31.57 27.75
C PRO A 11 47.58 -30.74 27.43
N CYS A 12 46.69 -31.41 26.70
CA CYS A 12 45.33 -31.02 26.33
C CYS A 12 44.48 -30.71 27.57
N ALA A 13 43.97 -29.48 27.69
CA ALA A 13 43.00 -29.10 28.70
C ALA A 13 41.62 -28.94 28.05
N SER A 14 40.75 -29.92 28.30
CA SER A 14 39.31 -29.82 28.11
C SER A 14 38.71 -28.99 29.24
N ARG A 15 38.05 -27.87 28.92
CA ARG A 15 37.13 -27.19 29.84
C ARG A 15 35.89 -26.69 29.10
N THR A 16 34.89 -27.55 29.20
CA THR A 16 33.46 -27.32 29.36
C THR A 16 33.00 -25.86 29.36
N THR A 17 32.27 -25.49 28.31
CA THR A 17 31.39 -24.34 28.25
C THR A 17 30.26 -24.46 29.26
N VAL A 18 30.17 -23.52 30.21
CA VAL A 18 29.00 -23.36 31.08
C VAL A 18 28.04 -22.40 30.37
N ALA A 19 26.96 -22.93 29.82
CA ALA A 19 25.82 -22.14 29.40
C ALA A 19 25.05 -21.63 30.64
N PRO A 20 24.54 -20.39 30.65
CA PRO A 20 23.70 -19.92 31.74
C PRO A 20 22.37 -20.70 31.76
N LYS A 21 22.03 -21.24 32.94
CA LYS A 21 20.73 -21.83 33.26
C LYS A 21 19.67 -20.73 33.23
N TRP A 22 18.85 -20.72 32.19
CA TRP A 22 17.57 -20.01 32.21
C TRP A 22 16.58 -20.82 33.05
N HIS A 23 16.08 -20.20 34.11
CA HIS A 23 14.96 -20.71 34.90
C HIS A 23 13.70 -20.69 34.03
N VAL A 24 13.10 -21.86 33.81
CA VAL A 24 11.77 -22.00 33.19
C VAL A 24 10.80 -22.34 34.33
N PRO A 25 9.86 -21.46 34.70
CA PRO A 25 8.72 -21.86 35.50
C PRO A 25 7.73 -22.64 34.63
N HIS A 26 7.27 -23.76 35.17
CA HIS A 26 6.35 -24.69 34.51
C HIS A 26 4.89 -24.25 34.72
N ARG A 27 4.17 -24.04 33.61
CA ARG A 27 2.72 -24.17 33.32
C ARG A 27 1.67 -23.75 34.36
N GLU A 28 0.80 -22.83 33.92
CA GLU A 28 -0.68 -22.99 33.88
C GLU A 28 -1.19 -22.39 32.55
N ARG A 29 -1.64 -23.22 31.60
CA ARG A 29 -3.02 -23.57 31.19
C ARG A 29 -3.74 -22.55 30.28
N PHE A 30 -3.97 -23.03 29.04
CA PHE A 30 -5.04 -22.75 28.09
C PHE A 30 -5.25 -21.33 27.53
N GLY A 31 -4.93 -21.18 26.24
CA GLY A 31 -5.50 -20.18 25.35
C GLY A 31 -5.06 -20.48 23.91
N MET A 32 -6.02 -20.73 23.02
CA MET A 32 -5.83 -21.03 21.60
C MET A 32 -4.89 -20.02 20.92
N VAL A 33 -4.00 -20.53 20.07
CA VAL A 33 -3.24 -19.73 19.11
C VAL A 33 -4.22 -19.18 18.06
N PRO A 34 -4.37 -17.86 17.87
CA PRO A 34 -4.96 -17.34 16.65
C PRO A 34 -3.89 -17.34 15.57
N GLN A 35 -4.24 -17.90 14.42
CA GLN A 35 -3.49 -17.76 13.18
C GLN A 35 -3.23 -16.29 12.86
N VAL A 36 -2.04 -16.03 12.32
CA VAL A 36 -1.61 -14.76 11.74
C VAL A 36 -2.61 -14.34 10.67
N GLY A 37 -3.45 -13.36 11.00
CA GLY A 37 -4.42 -12.76 10.10
C GLY A 37 -3.76 -11.69 9.26
N ALA A 38 -3.83 -11.84 7.94
CA ALA A 38 -3.55 -10.77 6.98
C ALA A 38 -4.43 -9.56 7.31
N ILE A 39 -3.82 -8.40 7.48
CA ILE A 39 -4.51 -7.12 7.62
C ILE A 39 -5.05 -6.73 6.24
N THR A 40 -6.23 -7.22 5.92
CA THR A 40 -7.09 -6.65 4.89
C THR A 40 -7.98 -5.61 5.58
N GLY A 41 -7.58 -4.35 5.54
CA GLY A 41 -8.44 -3.23 5.96
C GLY A 41 -9.56 -2.98 4.96
N PHE A 42 -10.72 -2.57 5.48
CA PHE A 42 -12.02 -2.28 4.84
C PHE A 42 -12.97 -3.47 4.63
N GLY A 43 -13.62 -3.87 5.73
CA GLY A 43 -14.92 -4.53 5.70
C GLY A 43 -16.04 -3.49 5.77
N ILE A 44 -16.83 -3.39 4.70
CA ILE A 44 -18.13 -2.69 4.69
C ILE A 44 -19.21 -3.77 4.71
N THR A 45 -19.95 -3.89 5.82
CA THR A 45 -21.11 -4.79 5.94
C THR A 45 -22.41 -4.00 5.78
N PHE A 46 -23.24 -4.37 4.79
CA PHE A 46 -24.60 -3.87 4.63
C PHE A 46 -25.62 -4.93 5.08
N TRP A 47 -26.55 -4.55 5.95
CA TRP A 47 -27.72 -5.34 6.36
C TRP A 47 -28.97 -4.83 5.64
N GLY A 48 -29.79 -5.73 5.09
CA GLY A 48 -31.11 -5.39 4.54
C GLY A 48 -31.71 -6.52 3.72
N SER A 49 -32.72 -7.20 4.28
CA SER A 49 -33.41 -8.36 3.70
C SER A 49 -34.78 -7.95 3.17
N ALA A 50 -35.09 -8.27 1.91
CA ALA A 50 -36.46 -8.27 1.39
C ALA A 50 -36.62 -9.30 0.25
N ARG A 51 -37.62 -10.18 0.38
CA ARG A 51 -37.98 -11.23 -0.58
C ARG A 51 -38.78 -10.63 -1.73
N PHE A 52 -38.49 -10.95 -2.99
CA PHE A 52 -39.51 -11.01 -4.05
C PHE A 52 -39.08 -11.89 -5.25
N SER A 53 -40.08 -12.37 -5.98
CA SER A 53 -40.15 -13.57 -6.83
C SER A 53 -39.47 -13.47 -8.22
N ARG A 54 -39.10 -14.65 -8.75
CA ARG A 54 -38.35 -14.93 -9.99
C ARG A 54 -39.17 -14.71 -11.27
N LYS A 55 -38.55 -14.12 -12.31
CA LYS A 55 -38.73 -14.54 -13.73
C LYS A 55 -37.39 -14.42 -14.49
N ARG A 56 -37.18 -15.32 -15.44
CA ARG A 56 -35.90 -15.75 -16.05
C ARG A 56 -35.84 -15.28 -17.52
N ALA A 57 -34.75 -14.64 -17.95
CA ALA A 57 -34.37 -14.48 -19.37
C ALA A 57 -32.83 -14.27 -19.44
N LYS A 58 -32.04 -15.29 -19.80
CA LYS A 58 -31.48 -15.64 -21.12
C LYS A 58 -30.44 -14.64 -21.70
N LYS A 59 -29.18 -14.95 -21.35
CA LYS A 59 -27.89 -14.91 -22.07
C LYS A 59 -27.67 -13.95 -23.27
N CYS A 60 -26.60 -13.17 -23.09
CA CYS A 60 -25.38 -13.10 -23.90
C CYS A 60 -25.42 -12.30 -25.21
N GLY A 61 -24.62 -11.24 -25.25
CA GLY A 61 -24.22 -10.54 -26.46
C GLY A 61 -23.48 -9.24 -26.12
N GLN A 62 -22.16 -9.26 -26.26
CA GLN A 62 -21.29 -8.10 -26.52
C GLN A 62 -21.31 -6.94 -25.49
N CYS A 63 -20.35 -6.95 -24.56
CA CYS A 63 -19.95 -5.74 -23.85
C CYS A 63 -18.82 -5.04 -24.62
N ALA A 64 -19.19 -4.35 -25.71
CA ALA A 64 -18.35 -3.34 -26.34
C ALA A 64 -19.07 -2.00 -26.19
N GLY A 65 -18.40 -1.02 -25.57
CA GLY A 65 -18.81 0.39 -25.63
C GLY A 65 -19.65 0.92 -24.48
N ALA A 66 -19.04 1.01 -23.29
CA ALA A 66 -19.38 2.08 -22.35
C ALA A 66 -18.07 2.69 -21.86
N THR A 67 -17.71 3.87 -22.38
CA THR A 67 -16.63 4.70 -21.86
C THR A 67 -17.02 5.22 -20.48
N ASN A 68 -16.90 4.35 -19.49
CA ASN A 68 -17.06 4.70 -18.08
C ASN A 68 -15.77 5.42 -17.66
N THR A 69 -15.66 6.71 -17.95
CA THR A 69 -14.50 7.55 -17.58
C THR A 69 -14.51 7.73 -16.07
N GLY A 70 -13.91 6.79 -15.35
CA GLY A 70 -13.72 6.89 -13.91
C GLY A 70 -13.00 8.18 -13.55
N PHE A 71 -13.34 8.77 -12.41
CA PHE A 71 -12.82 10.03 -11.90
C PHE A 71 -11.29 10.05 -11.78
N PHE A 72 -10.69 8.89 -11.50
CA PHE A 72 -9.25 8.73 -11.34
C PHE A 72 -8.55 8.10 -12.56
N VAL A 73 -9.18 8.07 -13.74
CA VAL A 73 -8.55 7.51 -14.95
C VAL A 73 -7.29 8.27 -15.35
N GLU A 74 -7.29 9.60 -15.26
CA GLU A 74 -6.10 10.39 -15.58
C GLU A 74 -4.96 10.13 -14.58
N TRP A 75 -5.26 9.93 -13.30
CA TRP A 75 -4.27 9.53 -12.31
C TRP A 75 -3.64 8.18 -12.62
N ALA A 76 -4.45 7.21 -13.06
CA ALA A 76 -3.97 5.90 -13.47
C ALA A 76 -3.07 5.98 -14.70
N LYS A 77 -3.47 6.80 -15.69
CA LYS A 77 -2.68 7.05 -16.89
C LYS A 77 -1.34 7.69 -16.56
N TRP A 78 -1.35 8.75 -15.74
CA TRP A 78 -0.13 9.39 -15.26
C TRP A 78 0.79 8.41 -14.56
N PHE A 79 0.27 7.58 -13.66
CA PHE A 79 1.08 6.60 -12.96
C PHE A 79 1.73 5.59 -13.93
N GLU A 80 1.00 5.15 -14.95
CA GLU A 80 1.54 4.25 -15.98
C GLU A 80 2.64 4.94 -16.80
N GLU A 81 2.40 6.16 -17.29
CA GLU A 81 3.36 6.91 -18.10
C GLU A 81 4.60 7.36 -17.29
N ASP A 82 4.40 7.87 -16.08
CA ASP A 82 5.48 8.49 -15.31
C ASP A 82 6.24 7.52 -14.40
N ILE A 83 5.59 6.48 -13.89
CA ILE A 83 6.23 5.54 -12.98
C ILE A 83 6.52 4.22 -13.68
N VAL A 84 5.53 3.61 -14.34
CA VAL A 84 5.72 2.28 -14.95
C VAL A 84 6.68 2.36 -16.14
N GLU A 85 6.43 3.25 -17.09
CA GLU A 85 7.25 3.36 -18.30
C GLU A 85 8.66 3.89 -18.02
N LYS A 86 8.80 5.00 -17.27
CA LYS A 86 10.11 5.59 -16.95
C LYS A 86 11.02 4.63 -16.16
N MET A 87 10.43 3.70 -15.40
CA MET A 87 11.17 2.77 -14.56
C MET A 87 11.29 1.36 -15.17
N ASP A 88 10.90 1.18 -16.44
CA ASP A 88 10.88 -0.10 -17.19
C ASP A 88 10.25 -1.24 -16.37
N LEU A 89 9.10 -0.95 -15.76
CA LEU A 89 8.31 -1.96 -15.07
C LEU A 89 7.42 -2.67 -16.09
N HIS A 90 7.29 -3.98 -15.95
CA HIS A 90 6.39 -4.77 -16.78
C HIS A 90 5.22 -5.27 -15.95
N GLU A 91 4.06 -5.35 -16.59
CA GLU A 91 2.85 -5.81 -15.94
C GLU A 91 2.96 -7.30 -15.64
N GLU A 92 2.77 -7.64 -14.37
CA GLU A 92 2.55 -9.01 -13.92
C GLU A 92 1.05 -9.16 -13.68
N LEU A 93 0.40 -9.98 -14.50
CA LEU A 93 -1.04 -10.21 -14.36
C LEU A 93 -1.30 -10.91 -13.01
N PRO A 94 -2.01 -10.26 -12.07
CA PRO A 94 -2.40 -10.94 -10.85
C PRO A 94 -3.40 -12.05 -11.19
N ALA A 95 -3.62 -12.97 -10.26
CA ALA A 95 -4.63 -14.01 -10.48
C ALA A 95 -5.98 -13.36 -10.85
N PRO A 96 -6.78 -13.96 -11.75
CA PRO A 96 -7.97 -13.31 -12.30
C PRO A 96 -8.96 -12.79 -11.24
N THR A 97 -9.04 -13.47 -10.09
CA THR A 97 -9.85 -13.08 -8.93
C THR A 97 -9.43 -11.77 -8.26
N PHE A 98 -8.18 -11.33 -8.48
CA PHE A 98 -7.63 -10.08 -7.96
C PHE A 98 -7.49 -9.01 -9.05
N ALA A 99 -7.28 -9.40 -10.32
CA ALA A 99 -7.12 -8.49 -11.45
C ALA A 99 -8.35 -7.61 -11.66
N GLN A 100 -9.53 -8.23 -11.72
CA GLN A 100 -10.79 -7.52 -11.90
C GLN A 100 -11.89 -8.18 -11.08
N ARG A 101 -12.57 -7.37 -10.28
CA ARG A 101 -13.73 -7.79 -9.51
C ARG A 101 -14.86 -6.83 -9.82
N THR A 102 -16.02 -7.40 -10.08
CA THR A 102 -17.22 -6.62 -10.30
C THR A 102 -18.29 -7.14 -9.37
N THR A 103 -18.98 -6.25 -8.64
CA THR A 103 -20.14 -6.61 -7.85
C THR A 103 -21.35 -6.76 -8.77
N ALA A 104 -21.27 -7.72 -9.69
CA ALA A 104 -22.40 -8.10 -10.52
C ALA A 104 -23.46 -8.73 -9.59
N ASN A 105 -24.37 -7.89 -9.08
CA ASN A 105 -25.58 -8.38 -8.46
C ASN A 105 -26.67 -8.37 -9.54
N PRO A 106 -27.02 -9.54 -10.10
CA PRO A 106 -28.06 -9.64 -11.14
C PRO A 106 -29.46 -9.22 -10.67
N PHE A 107 -29.62 -8.84 -9.40
CA PHE A 107 -30.86 -8.35 -8.79
C PHE A 107 -30.76 -6.94 -8.22
N ALA A 108 -29.62 -6.24 -8.36
CA ALA A 108 -29.45 -4.92 -7.76
C ALA A 108 -29.92 -3.79 -8.69
N THR A 109 -30.62 -2.82 -8.09
CA THR A 109 -30.83 -1.45 -8.60
C THR A 109 -29.64 -0.53 -8.32
N VAL A 110 -28.58 -1.06 -7.73
CA VAL A 110 -27.37 -0.33 -7.33
C VAL A 110 -26.39 -0.39 -8.49
N GLU A 111 -25.83 0.77 -8.86
CA GLU A 111 -24.73 0.85 -9.82
C GLU A 111 -23.66 -0.20 -9.51
N GLU A 112 -23.30 -0.95 -10.55
CA GLU A 112 -22.31 -2.02 -10.46
C GLU A 112 -20.95 -1.40 -10.10
N ALA A 113 -20.34 -1.88 -9.01
CA ALA A 113 -19.02 -1.44 -8.61
C ALA A 113 -17.97 -2.31 -9.29
N SER A 114 -17.00 -1.68 -9.92
CA SER A 114 -15.83 -2.35 -10.47
C SER A 114 -14.58 -2.03 -9.64
N ILE A 115 -13.74 -3.05 -9.47
CA ILE A 115 -12.43 -2.95 -8.83
C ILE A 115 -11.43 -3.55 -9.81
N THR A 116 -10.48 -2.75 -10.27
CA THR A 116 -9.40 -3.18 -11.14
C THR A 116 -8.10 -3.04 -10.39
N SER A 117 -7.33 -4.12 -10.29
CA SER A 117 -6.01 -4.14 -9.66
C SER A 117 -4.97 -4.48 -10.71
N ARG A 118 -3.90 -3.68 -10.80
CA ARG A 118 -2.76 -3.92 -11.67
C ARG A 118 -1.49 -3.99 -10.83
N VAL A 119 -0.55 -4.82 -11.27
CA VAL A 119 0.73 -5.05 -10.60
C VAL A 119 1.81 -4.99 -11.64
N TRP A 120 2.91 -4.32 -11.33
CA TRP A 120 4.09 -4.27 -12.16
C TRP A 120 5.31 -4.67 -11.36
N ILE A 121 6.28 -5.30 -12.02
CA ILE A 121 7.55 -5.72 -11.44
C ILE A 121 8.71 -5.27 -12.35
N ALA A 122 9.89 -5.06 -11.77
CA ALA A 122 11.08 -4.75 -12.56
C ALA A 122 11.66 -6.03 -13.19
N LYS A 123 12.27 -5.89 -14.38
CA LYS A 123 13.01 -7.00 -15.03
C LYS A 123 14.36 -7.31 -14.36
N GLY A 124 14.88 -6.38 -13.54
CA GLY A 124 16.07 -6.55 -12.70
C GLY A 124 16.86 -5.26 -12.52
N GLY A 125 17.47 -5.05 -11.35
CA GLY A 125 18.42 -3.95 -11.05
C GLY A 125 17.87 -2.51 -11.03
N GLY A 126 16.57 -2.33 -11.29
CA GLY A 126 15.90 -1.01 -11.25
C GLY A 126 15.72 -0.48 -9.82
N PRO A 127 15.41 0.83 -9.65
CA PRO A 127 15.18 1.43 -8.34
C PRO A 127 13.91 0.92 -7.63
N ILE A 128 12.96 0.37 -8.39
CA ILE A 128 11.69 -0.15 -7.92
C ILE A 128 11.68 -1.65 -8.20
N ARG A 129 11.25 -2.46 -7.23
CA ARG A 129 11.06 -3.90 -7.45
C ARG A 129 9.65 -4.25 -7.86
N ARG A 130 8.67 -3.48 -7.38
CA ARG A 130 7.25 -3.75 -7.57
C ARG A 130 6.45 -2.46 -7.41
N ALA A 131 5.41 -2.32 -8.20
CA ALA A 131 4.38 -1.33 -7.97
C ALA A 131 2.99 -1.96 -8.13
N ARG A 132 1.98 -1.35 -7.52
CA ARG A 132 0.58 -1.75 -7.69
C ARG A 132 -0.30 -0.53 -7.77
N SER A 133 -1.41 -0.67 -8.49
CA SER A 133 -2.50 0.28 -8.46
C SER A 133 -3.83 -0.45 -8.33
N VAL A 134 -4.77 0.17 -7.64
CA VAL A 134 -6.14 -0.31 -7.49
C VAL A 134 -7.08 0.85 -7.78
N ILE A 135 -7.95 0.68 -8.76
CA ILE A 135 -9.03 1.61 -9.07
C ILE A 135 -10.32 0.96 -8.59
N VAL A 136 -11.09 1.69 -7.78
CA VAL A 136 -12.48 1.35 -7.44
C VAL A 136 -13.39 2.36 -8.10
N ASN A 137 -14.35 1.89 -8.87
CA ASN A 137 -15.39 2.72 -9.47
C ASN A 137 -16.76 2.16 -9.08
N ALA A 138 -17.45 2.85 -8.16
CA ALA A 138 -18.85 2.61 -7.82
C ALA A 138 -19.72 3.82 -8.22
N GLY A 139 -19.47 4.33 -9.43
CA GLY A 139 -20.20 5.45 -10.02
C GLY A 139 -19.99 6.76 -9.27
N ILE A 140 -21.06 7.54 -9.11
CA ILE A 140 -20.99 8.85 -8.44
C ILE A 140 -20.88 8.75 -6.92
N LYS A 141 -21.12 7.57 -6.33
CA LYS A 141 -21.19 7.40 -4.88
C LYS A 141 -19.81 7.32 -4.25
N VAL A 142 -18.97 6.46 -4.81
CA VAL A 142 -17.63 6.18 -4.32
C VAL A 142 -16.72 5.87 -5.49
N GLN A 143 -15.56 6.50 -5.50
CA GLN A 143 -14.43 6.10 -6.32
C GLN A 143 -13.17 6.18 -5.48
N ALA A 144 -12.21 5.31 -5.77
CA ALA A 144 -10.93 5.28 -5.09
C ALA A 144 -9.81 5.01 -6.09
N TYR A 145 -8.65 5.56 -5.83
CA TYR A 145 -7.42 5.21 -6.50
C TYR A 145 -6.30 5.07 -5.48
N ASN A 146 -5.73 3.88 -5.40
CA ASN A 146 -4.69 3.56 -4.43
C ASN A 146 -3.47 3.00 -5.15
N VAL A 147 -2.30 3.57 -4.89
CA VAL A 147 -1.02 3.16 -5.45
C VAL A 147 -0.05 2.86 -4.33
N VAL A 148 0.76 1.82 -4.53
CA VAL A 148 1.96 1.60 -3.72
C VAL A 148 3.14 1.24 -4.60
N VAL A 149 4.27 1.90 -4.38
CA VAL A 149 5.55 1.64 -5.04
C VAL A 149 6.53 1.11 -4.00
N TYR A 150 7.11 -0.05 -4.30
CA TYR A 150 8.08 -0.71 -3.43
C TYR A 150 9.49 -0.57 -4.01
N PRO A 151 10.43 0.03 -3.27
CA PRO A 151 11.80 0.18 -3.71
C PRO A 151 12.52 -1.17 -3.78
N SER A 152 13.57 -1.22 -4.60
CA SER A 152 14.43 -2.40 -4.71
C SER A 152 15.24 -2.63 -3.43
N TYR A 153 15.47 -3.91 -3.12
CA TYR A 153 16.16 -4.34 -1.89
C TYR A 153 17.65 -3.94 -1.88
N ASP A 154 18.27 -3.80 -3.06
CA ASP A 154 19.68 -3.45 -3.21
C ASP A 154 19.99 -1.96 -2.94
N ARG A 155 18.96 -1.13 -2.71
CA ARG A 155 19.09 0.29 -2.37
C ARG A 155 19.03 0.57 -0.86
N GLY A 156 19.09 -0.49 -0.06
CA GLY A 156 18.90 -0.43 1.38
C GLY A 156 17.44 -0.21 1.77
N LEU A 157 17.22 0.17 3.03
CA LEU A 157 15.89 0.48 3.56
C LEU A 157 15.42 1.84 3.05
N GLN A 158 14.83 1.87 1.86
CA GLN A 158 14.17 3.04 1.28
C GLN A 158 12.67 3.04 1.63
N PRO A 159 12.02 4.21 1.77
CA PRO A 159 10.60 4.28 2.09
C PRO A 159 9.75 3.74 0.94
N ALA A 160 8.55 3.23 1.27
CA ALA A 160 7.57 2.85 0.26
C ALA A 160 6.70 4.07 -0.08
N ILE A 161 6.42 4.29 -1.36
CA ILE A 161 5.58 5.42 -1.76
C ILE A 161 4.14 4.96 -1.79
N GLY A 162 3.25 5.69 -1.11
CA GLY A 162 1.81 5.45 -1.08
C GLY A 162 1.05 6.66 -1.60
N ILE A 163 0.06 6.41 -2.48
CA ILE A 163 -0.94 7.41 -2.89
C ILE A 163 -2.31 6.83 -2.62
N ASP A 164 -3.16 7.58 -1.91
CA ASP A 164 -4.52 7.20 -1.57
C ASP A 164 -5.49 8.35 -1.88
N LEU A 165 -6.26 8.18 -2.94
CA LEU A 165 -7.24 9.14 -3.41
C LEU A 165 -8.63 8.56 -3.25
N LEU A 166 -9.53 9.32 -2.63
CA LEU A 166 -10.91 8.90 -2.46
C LEU A 166 -11.83 10.03 -2.89
N SER A 167 -12.93 9.67 -3.53
CA SER A 167 -13.99 10.58 -3.94
C SER A 167 -15.33 10.00 -3.51
N PHE A 168 -16.10 10.79 -2.78
CA PHE A 168 -17.42 10.45 -2.25
C PHE A 168 -18.47 11.46 -2.71
N SER A 169 -19.73 11.08 -2.57
CA SER A 169 -20.87 12.02 -2.60
C SER A 169 -20.90 12.88 -3.86
N SER A 170 -20.75 12.26 -5.04
CA SER A 170 -20.68 12.93 -6.34
C SER A 170 -19.52 13.92 -6.46
N HIS A 171 -18.34 13.52 -5.99
CA HIS A 171 -17.09 14.30 -6.01
C HIS A 171 -17.11 15.55 -5.12
N LYS A 172 -18.06 15.66 -4.19
CA LYS A 172 -18.17 16.79 -3.24
C LYS A 172 -17.32 16.61 -1.98
N GLN A 173 -16.85 15.39 -1.74
CA GLN A 173 -16.02 15.03 -0.61
C GLN A 173 -14.85 14.24 -1.15
N LEU A 174 -13.66 14.79 -1.00
CA LEU A 174 -12.44 14.21 -1.53
C LEU A 174 -11.46 13.97 -0.38
N LEU A 175 -10.63 12.95 -0.55
CA LEU A 175 -9.49 12.70 0.30
C LEU A 175 -8.28 12.52 -0.61
N PHE A 176 -7.21 13.20 -0.24
CA PHE A 176 -5.91 13.11 -0.87
C PHE A 176 -4.89 12.73 0.20
N GLY A 177 -4.21 11.62 0.00
CA GLY A 177 -3.09 11.17 0.83
C GLY A 177 -1.92 10.78 -0.05
N VAL A 178 -0.76 11.37 0.20
CA VAL A 178 0.51 10.94 -0.39
C VAL A 178 1.53 10.84 0.73
N ASP A 179 2.27 9.75 0.77
CA ASP A 179 3.29 9.55 1.78
C ASP A 179 4.47 8.72 1.28
N TRP A 180 5.63 8.97 1.87
CA TRP A 180 6.79 8.11 1.80
C TRP A 180 6.84 7.34 3.12
N ALA A 181 6.13 6.21 3.18
CA ALA A 181 5.95 5.43 4.39
C ALA A 181 7.31 4.94 4.93
N PRO A 182 7.61 5.17 6.22
CA PRO A 182 8.87 4.77 6.82
C PRO A 182 8.97 3.25 6.96
N MET A 183 10.18 2.70 6.78
CA MET A 183 10.43 1.26 6.95
C MET A 183 10.84 0.89 8.38
N LEU A 184 11.19 1.88 9.19
CA LEU A 184 11.57 1.74 10.58
C LEU A 184 10.78 2.75 11.41
N PRO A 185 10.38 2.40 12.64
CA PRO A 185 9.76 3.35 13.55
C PRO A 185 10.77 4.41 14.01
N GLY A 186 10.25 5.58 14.39
CA GLY A 186 11.03 6.68 14.95
C GLY A 186 11.48 7.73 13.92
N ASP A 187 11.71 8.94 14.41
CA ASP A 187 11.94 10.12 13.56
C ASP A 187 13.28 10.05 12.82
N GLU A 188 14.31 9.42 13.38
CA GLU A 188 15.65 9.35 12.79
C GLU A 188 15.63 8.82 11.35
N TYR A 189 14.79 7.81 11.07
CA TYR A 189 14.65 7.28 9.72
C TYR A 189 14.00 8.30 8.78
N ALA A 190 12.92 8.95 9.23
CA ALA A 190 12.19 9.92 8.42
C ALA A 190 13.05 11.16 8.12
N GLU A 191 13.77 11.67 9.12
CA GLU A 191 14.72 12.76 8.95
C GLU A 191 15.83 12.41 7.95
N ALA A 192 16.36 11.19 8.00
CA ALA A 192 17.46 10.78 7.13
C ALA A 192 17.03 10.39 5.70
N LYS A 193 15.82 9.85 5.51
CA LYS A 193 15.40 9.19 4.26
C LYS A 193 14.21 9.83 3.56
N ILE A 194 13.42 10.64 4.25
CA ILE A 194 12.18 11.21 3.72
C ILE A 194 12.27 12.73 3.67
N ALA A 195 12.68 13.38 4.76
CA ALA A 195 12.80 14.83 4.88
C ALA A 195 13.58 15.49 3.73
N PRO A 196 14.70 14.92 3.22
CA PRO A 196 15.46 15.55 2.14
C PRO A 196 14.69 15.70 0.82
N PHE A 197 13.61 14.93 0.64
CA PHE A 197 12.79 14.94 -0.58
C PHE A 197 11.46 15.67 -0.38
N LEU A 198 10.86 15.57 0.81
CA LEU A 198 9.52 16.10 1.06
C LEU A 198 9.48 17.46 1.77
N SER A 199 10.53 17.87 2.50
CA SER A 199 10.43 19.08 3.34
C SER A 199 10.13 20.34 2.54
N SER A 200 10.89 20.60 1.46
CA SER A 200 10.66 21.78 0.62
C SER A 200 9.31 21.73 -0.10
N LEU A 201 8.87 20.54 -0.50
CA LEU A 201 7.56 20.33 -1.12
C LEU A 201 6.44 20.65 -0.13
N LEU A 202 6.59 20.21 1.12
CA LEU A 202 5.62 20.48 2.17
C LEU A 202 5.58 21.97 2.53
N ASP A 203 6.72 22.64 2.59
CA ASP A 203 6.78 24.08 2.83
C ASP A 203 6.09 24.87 1.70
N GLU A 204 6.26 24.44 0.43
CA GLU A 204 5.61 25.07 -0.73
C GLU A 204 4.09 24.90 -0.73
N PHE A 205 3.59 23.73 -0.32
CA PHE A 205 2.18 23.36 -0.40
C PHE A 205 1.48 23.25 0.96
N ASP A 206 2.05 23.82 2.03
CA ASP A 206 1.54 23.68 3.41
C ASP A 206 0.10 24.19 3.55
N HIS A 207 -0.30 25.18 2.76
CA HIS A 207 -1.66 25.73 2.76
C HIS A 207 -2.74 24.72 2.36
N LEU A 208 -2.38 23.63 1.69
CA LEU A 208 -3.30 22.56 1.30
C LEU A 208 -3.29 21.40 2.29
N ARG A 209 -2.28 21.35 3.19
CA ARG A 209 -2.05 20.24 4.10
C ARG A 209 -2.97 20.34 5.31
N MET A 210 -3.40 19.18 5.78
CA MET A 210 -4.22 19.00 6.96
C MET A 210 -3.64 17.89 7.81
N THR A 211 -3.73 18.03 9.14
CA THR A 211 -3.42 16.91 10.03
C THR A 211 -4.50 15.84 9.87
N PRO A 212 -4.14 14.57 9.58
CA PRO A 212 -5.12 13.51 9.51
C PRO A 212 -5.78 13.32 10.88
N SER A 213 -7.11 13.20 10.91
CA SER A 213 -7.81 12.87 12.15
C SER A 213 -7.52 11.41 12.54
N GLY A 214 -7.28 11.13 13.82
CA GLY A 214 -7.01 9.76 14.29
C GLY A 214 -8.10 8.72 14.01
N LYS A 215 -9.32 9.16 13.64
CA LYS A 215 -10.39 8.28 13.14
C LYS A 215 -10.12 7.65 11.77
N VAL A 216 -9.21 8.21 10.97
CA VAL A 216 -8.92 7.73 9.60
C VAL A 216 -7.68 6.85 9.57
N TYR A 217 -6.64 7.19 10.33
CA TYR A 217 -5.36 6.46 10.31
C TYR A 217 -4.93 5.90 11.68
N GLY A 218 -5.73 6.06 12.73
CA GLY A 218 -5.38 5.71 14.11
C GLY A 218 -4.83 6.90 14.89
N GLU A 219 -4.83 6.81 16.23
CA GLU A 219 -4.29 7.85 17.11
C GLU A 219 -2.76 7.97 17.01
N ASP A 220 -2.08 6.89 16.62
CA ASP A 220 -0.64 6.84 16.38
C ASP A 220 -0.34 5.97 15.14
N PRO A 221 -0.32 6.57 13.94
CA PRO A 221 -0.17 5.86 12.69
C PRO A 221 1.30 5.42 12.46
N GLU A 222 1.71 4.27 13.01
CA GLU A 222 3.09 3.72 12.95
C GLU A 222 3.70 3.65 11.52
N PHE A 223 2.85 3.53 10.50
CA PHE A 223 3.29 3.34 9.10
C PHE A 223 3.24 4.63 8.26
N PHE A 224 2.97 5.77 8.87
CA PHE A 224 2.92 7.05 8.17
C PHE A 224 4.05 7.96 8.64
N SER A 225 4.65 8.67 7.70
CA SER A 225 5.73 9.60 8.02
C SER A 225 5.16 10.91 8.61
N PRO A 226 5.96 11.66 9.39
CA PRO A 226 5.60 13.03 9.78
C PRO A 226 5.50 13.99 8.58
N TYR A 227 5.98 13.54 7.40
CA TYR A 227 5.96 14.24 6.12
C TYR A 227 4.77 13.83 5.24
N MET A 228 3.81 13.05 5.75
CA MET A 228 2.60 12.70 5.01
C MET A 228 1.87 13.96 4.53
N PHE A 229 1.58 13.99 3.24
CA PHE A 229 0.71 15.01 2.66
C PHE A 229 -0.74 14.53 2.69
N PHE A 230 -1.55 15.17 3.52
CA PHE A 230 -2.97 14.83 3.65
C PHE A 230 -3.84 16.06 3.40
N SER A 231 -4.90 15.91 2.60
CA SER A 231 -5.85 16.99 2.33
C SER A 231 -7.28 16.46 2.12
N ARG A 232 -8.26 17.33 2.36
CA ARG A 232 -9.70 17.06 2.13
C ARG A 232 -10.34 18.17 1.29
N PRO A 233 -10.03 18.25 -0.01
CA PRO A 233 -10.62 19.27 -0.86
C PRO A 233 -12.12 19.04 -1.03
N ARG A 234 -12.84 20.13 -1.35
CA ARG A 234 -14.29 20.10 -1.59
C ARG A 234 -14.67 20.17 -3.07
N ASP A 235 -13.71 20.58 -3.90
CA ASP A 235 -13.90 20.80 -5.34
C ASP A 235 -13.13 19.74 -6.12
N LYS A 236 -13.81 19.12 -7.09
CA LYS A 236 -13.27 18.03 -7.92
C LYS A 236 -12.06 18.46 -8.75
N GLU A 237 -11.98 19.75 -9.05
CA GLU A 237 -10.89 20.43 -9.75
C GLU A 237 -9.56 20.29 -9.00
N ALA A 238 -9.61 20.18 -7.67
CA ALA A 238 -8.43 20.03 -6.82
C ALA A 238 -7.66 18.72 -7.07
N LEU A 239 -8.28 17.71 -7.69
CA LEU A 239 -7.65 16.43 -8.04
C LEU A 239 -7.52 16.22 -9.55
N GLN A 240 -7.78 17.25 -10.37
CA GLN A 240 -7.58 17.13 -11.81
C GLN A 240 -6.10 17.33 -12.19
N PRO A 241 -5.68 16.82 -13.36
CA PRO A 241 -4.35 17.10 -13.90
C PRO A 241 -4.00 18.59 -13.89
N GLY A 242 -2.80 18.93 -13.43
CA GLY A 242 -2.30 20.31 -13.36
C GLY A 242 -2.72 21.12 -12.13
N SER A 243 -3.60 20.59 -11.28
CA SER A 243 -3.93 21.17 -9.97
C SER A 243 -2.72 21.17 -9.02
N GLU A 244 -2.79 21.92 -7.92
CA GLU A 244 -1.71 21.94 -6.93
C GLU A 244 -1.48 20.57 -6.28
N LEU A 245 -2.55 19.84 -5.91
CA LEU A 245 -2.41 18.49 -5.35
C LEU A 245 -1.89 17.47 -6.38
N TRP A 246 -2.18 17.68 -7.66
CA TRP A 246 -1.53 16.89 -8.71
C TRP A 246 -0.02 17.10 -8.73
N LYS A 247 0.42 18.36 -8.62
CA LYS A 247 1.85 18.70 -8.58
C LYS A 247 2.55 18.06 -7.39
N VAL A 248 1.92 18.03 -6.22
CA VAL A 248 2.47 17.34 -5.03
C VAL A 248 2.84 15.88 -5.34
N SER A 249 2.05 15.18 -6.15
CA SER A 249 2.31 13.78 -6.49
C SER A 249 3.29 13.58 -7.66
N SER A 250 3.50 14.59 -8.50
CA SER A 250 4.26 14.47 -9.76
C SER A 250 5.68 15.04 -9.70
N GLN A 251 6.16 15.41 -8.52
CA GLN A 251 7.54 15.87 -8.26
C GLN A 251 8.43 14.68 -7.93
#